data_AF-A0A7J8JX73-F1
#
_entry.id   AF-A0A7J8JX73-F1
#
_cell.length_a   1.000
_cell.length_b   1.000
_cell.length_c   1.000
_cell.angle_alpha   90.00
_cell.angle_beta   90.00
_cell.angle_gamma   90.00
#
_symmetry.space_group_name_H-M   'P 1'
#
loop_
_entity.id
_entity.type
_entity.pdbx_description
1 polymer ?
#
loop_
_entity_poly.entity_id
_entity_poly.type
_entity_poly.pdbx_seq_one_letter_code
_entity_poly.pdbx_strand_id
1 'polypeptide(L)'
;MMMFCFTSIRSFPKLWKNNPYLGGGPGHSYNSLFLKDYYGIRNQQKLFSLKTASPQNTKAVSLLAAKARYRRKGDEGSNKVSSEFPHLFAAGAAKKRSQMNPQSKDHALPPERNIIQLPTKPLNSEQWDKLKEDFKGKADFENWIISQMIRQSSSVDVAKSLLAWVATKNNGIVSYNLLVKYLYLCVFHKQTSEVFDVYEIMKARYKSLESGGSTLLIRGLIHSDRWREALLLLEDMKKVMTPSIKNYNDCIQGALLHQDVNIAWNLYQELLGHNLIPMMETLKAFFDFGKDIKDDQYSNKLLDILLYLRNNKLYPGESFAHSIKTWFESVPGEQWKGQFTTIQKSGQCLGCGKTIESIHLSPEEYEFLKRKIMSDVIDGGDQYKKTTPQELTRFQNFVKYCPPFDIVLDGLNVAKMFPKARESQVLHTKR
;
A
#
# COMPACT_ATOMS: atom_id res chain seq x y z
N MET A 1 -27.35 -51.17 14.10
CA MET A 1 -28.58 -50.36 14.21
C MET A 1 -28.17 -48.89 14.18
N MET A 2 -28.58 -48.21 13.10
CA MET A 2 -28.51 -46.77 12.77
C MET A 2 -27.17 -46.01 12.77
N MET A 3 -26.66 -45.86 11.54
CA MET A 3 -25.71 -44.86 11.04
C MET A 3 -26.52 -43.67 10.53
N PHE A 4 -26.23 -42.44 10.97
CA PHE A 4 -26.88 -41.22 10.44
C PHE A 4 -25.91 -40.45 9.53
N CYS A 5 -26.18 -40.53 8.23
CA CYS A 5 -25.60 -39.68 7.20
C CYS A 5 -26.25 -38.29 7.25
N PHE A 6 -25.47 -37.23 7.42
CA PHE A 6 -25.91 -35.87 7.10
C PHE A 6 -25.57 -35.55 5.64
N THR A 7 -26.61 -35.45 4.82
CA THR A 7 -26.52 -35.10 3.40
C THR A 7 -26.23 -33.61 3.22
N SER A 8 -25.12 -33.33 2.51
CA SER A 8 -24.71 -32.02 2.04
C SER A 8 -25.75 -31.37 1.11
N ILE A 9 -26.00 -30.08 1.33
CA ILE A 9 -26.73 -29.23 0.38
C ILE A 9 -25.81 -28.96 -0.82
N ARG A 10 -26.41 -29.08 -2.00
CA ARG A 10 -25.77 -29.25 -3.31
C ARG A 10 -24.92 -28.04 -3.74
N SER A 11 -23.72 -28.38 -4.19
CA SER A 11 -22.83 -27.63 -5.09
C SER A 11 -23.55 -27.01 -6.30
N PHE A 12 -22.96 -25.95 -6.87
CA PHE A 12 -23.44 -25.13 -7.98
C PHE A 12 -23.42 -25.70 -9.43
N PRO A 13 -22.96 -26.92 -9.80
CA PRO A 13 -22.66 -27.19 -11.22
C PRO A 13 -23.89 -27.50 -12.10
N LYS A 14 -25.13 -27.33 -11.62
CA LYS A 14 -26.34 -27.71 -12.40
C LYS A 14 -27.05 -26.59 -13.13
N LEU A 15 -26.69 -25.32 -12.94
CA LEU A 15 -27.34 -24.21 -13.65
C LEU A 15 -26.63 -23.77 -14.93
N TRP A 16 -25.41 -24.25 -15.20
CA TRP A 16 -24.69 -23.93 -16.44
C TRP A 16 -24.28 -25.21 -17.16
N LYS A 17 -25.19 -25.70 -18.02
CA LYS A 17 -24.83 -26.54 -19.15
C LYS A 17 -25.06 -25.75 -20.44
N ASN A 18 -23.99 -25.71 -21.24
CA ASN A 18 -23.85 -24.98 -22.49
C ASN A 18 -24.93 -25.31 -23.53
N ASN A 19 -25.29 -24.31 -24.33
CA ASN A 19 -25.84 -24.48 -25.67
C ASN A 19 -24.69 -24.19 -26.65
N PRO A 20 -24.20 -25.16 -27.45
CA PRO A 20 -23.11 -24.93 -28.38
C PRO A 20 -23.65 -24.51 -29.75
N TYR A 21 -23.16 -23.40 -30.29
CA TYR A 21 -23.17 -23.17 -31.73
C TYR A 21 -21.73 -23.08 -32.23
N LEU A 22 -21.44 -24.00 -33.16
CA LEU A 22 -20.16 -24.24 -33.81
C LEU A 22 -19.71 -23.06 -34.68
N GLY A 23 -18.40 -22.82 -34.66
CA GLY A 23 -17.62 -22.28 -35.76
C GLY A 23 -16.20 -22.85 -35.65
N GLY A 24 -15.93 -23.94 -36.38
CA GLY A 24 -14.70 -24.72 -36.26
C GLY A 24 -13.49 -24.13 -36.99
N GLY A 25 -12.30 -24.49 -36.50
CA GLY A 25 -10.99 -24.29 -37.14
C GLY A 25 -9.86 -24.83 -36.25
N PRO A 26 -8.83 -25.48 -36.80
CA PRO A 26 -8.22 -26.67 -36.20
C PRO A 26 -7.13 -26.38 -35.17
N GLY A 27 -6.83 -27.43 -34.40
CA GLY A 27 -6.10 -27.36 -33.15
C GLY A 27 -4.58 -27.28 -33.30
N HIS A 28 -3.97 -26.71 -32.27
CA HIS A 28 -2.58 -26.95 -31.93
C HIS A 28 -2.48 -27.34 -30.46
N SER A 29 -2.18 -28.62 -30.27
CA SER A 29 -1.67 -29.18 -29.03
C SER A 29 -0.31 -28.57 -28.71
N TYR A 30 -0.15 -27.98 -27.53
CA TYR A 30 1.17 -27.81 -26.94
C TYR A 30 1.21 -28.50 -25.58
N ASN A 31 1.85 -29.67 -25.61
CA ASN A 31 2.32 -30.40 -24.45
C ASN A 31 3.29 -29.52 -23.65
N SER A 32 3.01 -29.45 -22.36
CA SER A 32 3.99 -29.11 -21.32
C SER A 32 5.17 -30.08 -21.42
N LEU A 33 6.34 -29.56 -21.79
CA LEU A 33 7.62 -30.26 -21.64
C LEU A 33 8.46 -29.48 -20.63
N PHE A 34 8.50 -30.03 -19.42
CA PHE A 34 9.57 -29.80 -18.46
C PHE A 34 10.90 -30.21 -19.10
N LEU A 35 11.84 -29.27 -19.20
CA LEU A 35 13.25 -29.60 -19.38
C LEU A 35 13.98 -29.28 -18.08
N LYS A 36 14.29 -30.37 -17.40
CA LYS A 36 15.27 -30.50 -16.35
C LYS A 36 16.58 -30.80 -17.06
N ASP A 37 17.58 -29.95 -16.92
CA ASP A 37 18.97 -30.38 -17.08
C ASP A 37 19.92 -29.58 -16.19
N TYR A 38 20.83 -30.35 -15.63
CA TYR A 38 21.81 -30.05 -14.60
C TYR A 38 23.12 -29.50 -15.19
N TYR A 39 23.95 -28.98 -14.28
CA TYR A 39 25.40 -28.73 -14.32
C TYR A 39 25.91 -27.33 -14.69
N GLY A 40 26.61 -26.73 -13.72
CA GLY A 40 27.50 -25.59 -13.90
C GLY A 40 27.89 -24.89 -12.61
N ILE A 41 28.51 -25.62 -11.67
CA ILE A 41 29.14 -25.05 -10.47
C ILE A 41 30.19 -24.00 -10.91
N ARG A 42 30.01 -22.74 -10.49
CA ARG A 42 31.14 -21.84 -10.27
C ARG A 42 30.86 -20.92 -9.09
N ASN A 43 31.45 -21.31 -7.96
CA ASN A 43 31.65 -20.47 -6.78
C ASN A 43 32.25 -19.12 -7.17
N GLN A 44 31.57 -18.03 -6.85
CA GLN A 44 32.24 -16.77 -6.49
C GLN A 44 31.59 -16.23 -5.21
N GLN A 45 32.22 -16.55 -4.09
CA GLN A 45 32.12 -15.77 -2.86
C GLN A 45 32.49 -14.32 -3.19
N LYS A 46 31.55 -13.38 -3.06
CA LYS A 46 31.87 -11.95 -2.95
C LYS A 46 31.47 -11.48 -1.58
N LEU A 47 32.45 -11.62 -0.69
CA LEU A 47 32.59 -10.90 0.56
C LEU A 47 32.69 -9.40 0.21
N PHE A 48 31.69 -8.58 0.55
CA PHE A 48 31.80 -7.13 0.43
C PHE A 48 32.16 -6.53 1.79
N SER A 49 33.47 -6.38 2.00
CA SER A 49 34.07 -5.43 2.93
C SER A 49 34.24 -4.11 2.19
N LEU A 50 33.66 -3.02 2.71
CA LEU A 50 33.85 -1.67 2.17
C LEU A 50 34.59 -0.80 3.20
N LYS A 51 35.90 -0.74 3.03
CA LYS A 51 36.75 0.42 3.39
C LYS A 51 37.14 1.18 2.11
N THR A 52 37.51 2.42 2.34
CA THR A 52 37.38 3.64 1.53
C THR A 52 38.48 3.96 0.50
N ALA A 53 38.16 4.93 -0.39
CA ALA A 53 38.99 5.75 -1.30
C ALA A 53 39.21 5.18 -2.73
N SER A 54 39.21 5.91 -3.86
CA SER A 54 39.10 7.34 -4.28
C SER A 54 38.82 7.34 -5.81
N PRO A 55 38.18 8.35 -6.43
CA PRO A 55 37.77 8.29 -7.84
C PRO A 55 38.77 8.93 -8.82
N GLN A 56 38.99 8.28 -9.96
CA GLN A 56 39.57 8.88 -11.17
C GLN A 56 38.53 8.96 -12.29
N ASN A 57 38.48 10.13 -12.92
CA ASN A 57 37.63 10.55 -14.03
C ASN A 57 37.77 9.72 -15.31
N THR A 58 36.67 9.51 -16.04
CA THR A 58 36.60 9.77 -17.49
C THR A 58 35.15 9.92 -17.98
N LYS A 59 35.02 10.55 -19.16
CA LYS A 59 33.88 11.38 -19.61
C LYS A 59 32.73 10.60 -20.28
N ALA A 60 31.52 11.12 -20.02
CA ALA A 60 30.39 11.40 -20.92
C ALA A 60 30.03 10.47 -22.09
N VAL A 61 28.78 9.98 -22.08
CA VAL A 61 27.84 10.08 -23.23
C VAL A 61 26.42 10.30 -22.67
N SER A 62 25.75 11.34 -23.16
CA SER A 62 24.35 11.71 -22.88
C SER A 62 23.52 11.62 -24.16
N LEU A 63 22.28 11.13 -24.06
CA LEU A 63 21.21 11.31 -25.05
C LEU A 63 19.86 11.12 -24.32
N LEU A 64 19.21 12.22 -23.89
CA LEU A 64 18.15 12.98 -24.58
C LEU A 64 16.75 12.35 -24.48
N ALA A 65 15.92 12.95 -23.61
CA ALA A 65 14.46 12.92 -23.69
C ALA A 65 13.98 14.25 -24.28
N ALA A 66 13.32 14.20 -25.44
CA ALA A 66 12.70 15.34 -26.11
C ALA A 66 11.18 15.14 -26.14
N LYS A 67 10.42 16.15 -25.70
CA LYS A 67 9.08 16.45 -26.24
C LYS A 67 8.88 17.96 -26.35
N ALA A 68 8.68 18.38 -27.59
CA ALA A 68 8.53 19.74 -28.06
C ALA A 68 7.20 20.39 -27.68
N ARG A 69 7.19 21.73 -27.57
CA ARG A 69 6.00 22.58 -27.76
C ARG A 69 6.28 23.59 -28.85
N TYR A 70 5.37 23.63 -29.82
CA TYR A 70 5.34 24.54 -30.96
C TYR A 70 5.05 26.00 -30.54
N ARG A 71 5.79 26.94 -31.13
CA ARG A 71 5.48 28.39 -31.20
C ARG A 71 4.79 28.69 -32.53
N ARG A 72 3.84 29.63 -32.54
CA ARG A 72 3.48 30.47 -33.70
C ARG A 72 3.47 31.94 -33.27
N LYS A 73 3.85 32.83 -34.21
CA LYS A 73 4.17 34.26 -34.08
C LYS A 73 3.47 35.04 -35.21
N GLY A 74 3.15 36.31 -35.00
CA GLY A 74 2.69 37.35 -35.97
C GLY A 74 1.52 38.17 -35.40
N ASP A 75 1.70 39.41 -34.90
CA ASP A 75 1.79 40.75 -35.58
C ASP A 75 0.56 41.07 -36.45
N GLU A 76 -0.08 42.24 -36.50
CA GLU A 76 0.02 43.60 -35.92
C GLU A 76 -1.31 44.34 -36.26
N GLY A 77 -1.70 45.42 -35.54
CA GLY A 77 -2.42 46.55 -36.20
C GLY A 77 -3.86 46.97 -35.77
N SER A 78 -3.92 47.87 -34.77
CA SER A 78 -4.76 49.09 -34.69
C SER A 78 -6.23 49.11 -34.17
N ASN A 79 -6.42 50.09 -33.27
CA ASN A 79 -7.61 50.89 -32.91
C ASN A 79 -8.56 50.48 -31.76
N LYS A 80 -8.27 51.10 -30.60
CA LYS A 80 -9.15 51.71 -29.57
C LYS A 80 -10.62 51.24 -29.51
N VAL A 81 -11.00 50.62 -28.39
CA VAL A 81 -12.09 51.08 -27.48
C VAL A 81 -11.85 50.52 -26.06
N SER A 82 -11.99 51.41 -25.07
CA SER A 82 -12.20 51.24 -23.61
C SER A 82 -12.51 49.83 -23.05
N SER A 83 -11.74 49.37 -22.06
CA SER A 83 -12.25 49.09 -20.70
C SER A 83 -11.14 48.54 -19.79
N GLU A 84 -11.08 49.05 -18.56
CA GLU A 84 -10.17 48.66 -17.48
C GLU A 84 -10.24 47.16 -17.14
N PHE A 85 -9.08 46.51 -16.99
CA PHE A 85 -8.93 45.25 -16.25
C PHE A 85 -8.77 45.55 -14.75
N PRO A 86 -9.21 44.66 -13.85
CA PRO A 86 -8.18 43.85 -13.19
C PRO A 86 -8.56 42.38 -12.90
N HIS A 87 -7.64 41.50 -13.27
CA HIS A 87 -7.15 40.34 -12.52
C HIS A 87 -8.02 39.79 -11.37
N LEU A 88 -8.81 38.75 -11.66
CA LEU A 88 -9.52 37.94 -10.66
C LEU A 88 -8.81 36.61 -10.38
N PHE A 89 -7.63 36.67 -9.76
CA PHE A 89 -7.10 35.56 -8.95
C PHE A 89 -6.34 36.13 -7.75
N ALA A 90 -7.10 36.75 -6.84
CA ALA A 90 -6.63 37.09 -5.50
C ALA A 90 -7.31 36.17 -4.48
N ALA A 91 -6.50 35.52 -3.64
CA ALA A 91 -6.97 34.78 -2.48
C ALA A 91 -7.72 35.72 -1.53
N GLY A 92 -8.99 35.43 -1.23
CA GLY A 92 -9.81 36.24 -0.32
C GLY A 92 -11.29 36.40 -0.70
N ALA A 93 -11.70 36.01 -1.92
CA ALA A 93 -13.07 36.22 -2.40
C ALA A 93 -14.14 35.27 -1.78
N ALA A 94 -13.76 34.25 -1.01
CA ALA A 94 -14.70 33.31 -0.40
C ALA A 94 -15.47 33.91 0.79
N LYS A 95 -14.86 34.86 1.53
CA LYS A 95 -15.45 35.43 2.75
C LYS A 95 -16.50 36.51 2.49
N LYS A 96 -16.48 37.14 1.31
CA LYS A 96 -17.49 38.13 0.90
C LYS A 96 -18.77 37.49 0.32
N ARG A 97 -18.71 36.25 -0.19
CA ARG A 97 -19.90 35.52 -0.64
C ARG A 97 -20.75 34.98 0.51
N SER A 98 -20.18 34.75 1.69
CA SER A 98 -20.93 34.25 2.86
C SER A 98 -21.75 35.32 3.59
N GLN A 99 -21.56 36.61 3.27
CA GLN A 99 -22.19 37.73 3.97
C GLN A 99 -23.32 38.42 3.17
N MET A 100 -23.67 37.91 1.98
CA MET A 100 -24.69 38.50 1.10
C MET A 100 -25.92 37.62 0.83
N ASN A 101 -26.08 36.48 1.51
CA ASN A 101 -27.34 35.72 1.46
C ASN A 101 -28.24 36.10 2.63
N PRO A 102 -29.46 36.62 2.38
CA PRO A 102 -30.48 36.74 3.41
C PRO A 102 -30.81 35.34 3.96
N GLN A 103 -30.90 35.22 5.28
CA GLN A 103 -31.41 34.02 5.95
C GLN A 103 -32.89 33.81 5.58
N SER A 104 -33.17 32.96 4.58
CA SER A 104 -34.48 32.36 4.43
C SER A 104 -34.62 31.24 5.47
N LYS A 105 -35.43 31.48 6.50
CA LYS A 105 -35.91 30.45 7.42
C LYS A 105 -36.85 29.52 6.66
N ASP A 106 -36.29 28.55 5.96
CA ASP A 106 -36.99 27.32 5.62
C ASP A 106 -36.19 26.16 6.19
N HIS A 107 -36.79 25.48 7.16
CA HIS A 107 -36.30 24.20 7.65
C HIS A 107 -36.41 23.17 6.51
N ALA A 108 -35.41 23.14 5.63
CA ALA A 108 -35.23 22.01 4.73
C ALA A 108 -34.86 20.80 5.59
N LEU A 109 -35.82 19.91 5.78
CA LEU A 109 -35.62 18.59 6.38
C LEU A 109 -34.44 17.90 5.67
N PRO A 110 -33.58 17.16 6.40
CA PRO A 110 -32.53 16.37 5.77
C PRO A 110 -33.17 15.39 4.77
N PRO A 111 -32.50 15.06 3.65
CA PRO A 111 -33.06 14.15 2.66
C PRO A 111 -33.38 12.82 3.34
N GLU A 112 -34.61 12.33 3.16
CA GLU A 112 -35.11 11.07 3.70
C GLU A 112 -34.05 9.98 3.50
N ARG A 113 -33.46 9.51 4.60
CA ARG A 113 -32.67 8.27 4.56
C ARG A 113 -33.67 7.18 4.25
N ASN A 114 -33.57 6.52 3.09
CA ASN A 114 -34.34 5.31 2.81
C ASN A 114 -34.04 4.28 3.93
N ILE A 115 -34.93 4.15 4.91
CA ILE A 115 -34.81 3.21 6.03
C ILE A 115 -35.33 1.85 5.57
N ILE A 116 -34.69 1.24 4.56
CA ILE A 116 -34.93 -0.17 4.27
C ILE A 116 -34.12 -0.97 5.28
N GLN A 117 -34.81 -1.79 6.09
CA GLN A 117 -34.15 -2.71 7.00
C GLN A 117 -33.43 -3.79 6.20
N LEU A 118 -32.15 -4.02 6.51
CA LEU A 118 -31.38 -5.04 5.82
C LEU A 118 -31.91 -6.44 6.16
N PRO A 119 -31.97 -7.36 5.17
CA PRO A 119 -32.36 -8.74 5.42
C PRO A 119 -31.37 -9.43 6.35
N THR A 120 -31.89 -10.15 7.35
CA THR A 120 -31.09 -10.96 8.28
C THR A 120 -30.96 -12.42 7.83
N LYS A 121 -31.83 -12.85 6.89
CA LYS A 121 -31.86 -14.20 6.31
C LYS A 121 -31.93 -14.12 4.78
N PRO A 122 -31.46 -15.16 4.06
CA PRO A 122 -31.59 -15.25 2.62
C PRO A 122 -33.04 -15.07 2.18
N LEU A 123 -33.25 -14.30 1.11
CA LEU A 123 -34.58 -14.01 0.58
C LEU A 123 -34.83 -14.76 -0.73
N ASN A 124 -36.11 -15.07 -0.99
CA ASN A 124 -36.55 -15.61 -2.27
C ASN A 124 -36.77 -14.49 -3.31
N SER A 125 -37.11 -14.86 -4.55
CA SER A 125 -37.25 -13.88 -5.64
C SER A 125 -38.35 -12.84 -5.39
N GLU A 126 -39.50 -13.25 -4.86
CA GLU A 126 -40.64 -12.36 -4.60
C GLU A 126 -40.32 -11.33 -3.50
N GLN A 127 -39.60 -11.77 -2.47
CA GLN A 127 -39.15 -10.90 -1.38
C GLN A 127 -38.12 -9.87 -1.85
N TRP A 128 -37.21 -10.25 -2.75
CA TRP A 128 -36.29 -9.31 -3.37
C TRP A 128 -36.98 -8.32 -4.30
N ASP A 129 -37.97 -8.78 -5.07
CA ASP A 129 -38.79 -7.91 -5.93
C ASP A 129 -39.51 -6.85 -5.09
N LYS A 130 -40.15 -7.25 -3.99
CA LYS A 130 -40.80 -6.32 -3.04
C LYS A 130 -39.83 -5.28 -2.47
N LEU A 131 -38.64 -5.71 -2.03
CA LEU A 131 -37.63 -4.77 -1.52
C LEU A 131 -37.13 -3.79 -2.57
N LYS A 132 -37.06 -4.21 -3.83
CA LYS A 132 -36.70 -3.33 -4.95
C LYS A 132 -37.82 -2.32 -5.24
N GLU A 133 -39.08 -2.73 -5.20
CA GLU A 133 -40.23 -1.84 -5.37
C GLU A 133 -40.33 -0.79 -4.26
N ASP A 134 -40.06 -1.18 -3.01
CA ASP A 134 -40.05 -0.28 -1.86
C ASP A 134 -38.88 0.74 -1.91
N PHE A 135 -37.87 0.50 -2.74
CA PHE A 135 -36.68 1.34 -2.84
C PHE A 135 -36.91 2.58 -3.73
N LYS A 136 -37.00 3.74 -3.08
CA LYS A 136 -37.19 5.05 -3.74
C LYS A 136 -35.89 5.80 -4.07
N GLY A 137 -34.73 5.13 -3.98
CA GLY A 137 -33.44 5.77 -4.19
C GLY A 137 -33.08 5.98 -5.66
N LYS A 138 -32.24 6.98 -5.94
CA LYS A 138 -31.69 7.23 -7.30
C LYS A 138 -30.53 6.31 -7.68
N ALA A 139 -29.98 5.56 -6.72
CA ALA A 139 -28.86 4.65 -6.95
C ALA A 139 -29.35 3.31 -7.51
N ASP A 140 -28.48 2.59 -8.22
CA ASP A 140 -28.74 1.18 -8.59
C ASP A 140 -28.98 0.34 -7.33
N PHE A 141 -30.16 -0.28 -7.24
CA PHE A 141 -30.65 -0.93 -6.01
C PHE A 141 -29.71 -2.04 -5.56
N GLU A 142 -29.30 -2.91 -6.49
CA GLU A 142 -28.40 -4.04 -6.29
C GLU A 142 -27.07 -3.57 -5.70
N ASN A 143 -26.49 -2.52 -6.29
CA ASN A 143 -25.24 -1.93 -5.83
C ASN A 143 -25.39 -1.21 -4.48
N TRP A 144 -26.52 -0.56 -4.25
CA TRP A 144 -26.78 0.15 -2.99
C TRP A 144 -26.95 -0.84 -1.85
N ILE A 145 -27.77 -1.89 -2.03
CA ILE A 145 -28.11 -2.83 -0.96
C ILE A 145 -26.92 -3.69 -0.56
N ILE A 146 -26.13 -4.19 -1.51
CA ILE A 146 -24.91 -4.94 -1.16
C ILE A 146 -23.85 -4.04 -0.50
N SER A 147 -23.79 -2.74 -0.84
CA SER A 147 -22.94 -1.79 -0.12
C SER A 147 -23.40 -1.60 1.33
N GLN A 148 -24.71 -1.61 1.59
CA GLN A 148 -25.21 -1.61 2.97
C GLN A 148 -24.90 -2.93 3.69
N MET A 149 -24.99 -4.08 3.01
CA MET A 149 -24.58 -5.38 3.56
C MET A 149 -23.12 -5.40 3.97
N ILE A 150 -22.22 -4.83 3.15
CA ILE A 150 -20.80 -4.67 3.49
C ILE A 150 -20.63 -3.83 4.75
N ARG A 151 -21.32 -2.68 4.85
CA ARG A 151 -21.22 -1.79 6.01
C ARG A 151 -21.71 -2.44 7.31
N GLN A 152 -22.68 -3.34 7.22
CA GLN A 152 -23.22 -4.06 8.37
C GLN A 152 -22.63 -5.46 8.54
N SER A 153 -21.65 -5.86 7.72
CA SER A 153 -21.05 -7.20 7.72
C SER A 153 -22.09 -8.32 7.71
N SER A 154 -23.09 -8.18 6.83
CA SER A 154 -24.18 -9.15 6.69
C SER A 154 -23.67 -10.51 6.23
N SER A 155 -24.43 -11.58 6.52
CA SER A 155 -24.06 -12.95 6.15
C SER A 155 -23.84 -13.12 4.65
N VAL A 156 -22.89 -13.99 4.31
CA VAL A 156 -22.59 -14.34 2.92
C VAL A 156 -23.80 -14.97 2.24
N ASP A 157 -24.63 -15.72 2.95
CA ASP A 157 -25.85 -16.34 2.40
C ASP A 157 -26.89 -15.31 1.96
N VAL A 158 -27.06 -14.22 2.72
CA VAL A 158 -27.96 -13.11 2.34
C VAL A 158 -27.48 -12.48 1.04
N ALA A 159 -26.19 -12.14 0.96
CA ALA A 159 -25.62 -11.55 -0.24
C ALA A 159 -25.65 -12.53 -1.43
N LYS A 160 -25.47 -13.83 -1.18
CA LYS A 160 -25.59 -14.87 -2.20
C LYS A 160 -27.00 -14.97 -2.76
N SER A 161 -28.03 -14.83 -1.92
CA SER A 161 -29.43 -14.80 -2.37
C SER A 161 -29.73 -13.60 -3.26
N LEU A 162 -29.11 -12.44 -2.99
CA LEU A 162 -29.19 -11.27 -3.86
C LEU A 162 -28.56 -11.58 -5.23
N LEU A 163 -27.37 -12.19 -5.25
CA LEU A 163 -26.70 -12.57 -6.50
C LEU A 163 -27.54 -13.55 -7.32
N ALA A 164 -28.16 -14.54 -6.68
CA ALA A 164 -29.04 -15.50 -7.34
C ALA A 164 -30.28 -14.83 -7.94
N TRP A 165 -30.90 -13.89 -7.23
CA TRP A 165 -32.02 -13.10 -7.74
C TRP A 165 -31.61 -12.22 -8.92
N VAL A 166 -30.49 -11.48 -8.84
CA VAL A 166 -29.97 -10.68 -9.95
C VAL A 166 -29.67 -11.56 -11.17
N ALA A 167 -29.01 -12.69 -10.97
CA ALA A 167 -28.72 -13.64 -12.04
C ALA A 167 -30.01 -14.13 -12.70
N THR A 168 -31.04 -14.44 -11.92
CA THR A 168 -32.33 -14.92 -12.46
C THR A 168 -33.01 -13.86 -13.32
N LYS A 169 -32.99 -12.59 -12.91
CA LYS A 169 -33.59 -11.47 -13.65
C LYS A 169 -32.80 -11.09 -14.91
N ASN A 170 -31.49 -11.33 -14.92
CA ASN A 170 -30.58 -10.89 -15.98
C ASN A 170 -30.01 -12.05 -16.81
N ASN A 171 -30.78 -13.11 -17.08
CA ASN A 171 -30.36 -14.25 -17.92
C ASN A 171 -29.02 -14.89 -17.48
N GLY A 172 -28.81 -15.01 -16.17
CA GLY A 172 -27.59 -15.50 -15.55
C GLY A 172 -26.47 -14.47 -15.42
N ILE A 173 -26.69 -13.20 -15.77
CA ILE A 173 -25.66 -12.16 -15.77
C ILE A 173 -25.63 -11.41 -14.43
N VAL A 174 -24.48 -11.47 -13.76
CA VAL A 174 -24.18 -10.67 -12.56
C VAL A 174 -23.09 -9.67 -12.96
N SER A 175 -23.27 -8.40 -12.59
CA SER A 175 -22.31 -7.35 -12.93
C SER A 175 -20.99 -7.52 -12.17
N TYR A 176 -19.89 -7.07 -12.77
CA TYR A 176 -18.56 -7.19 -12.19
C TYR A 176 -18.48 -6.52 -10.80
N ASN A 177 -19.02 -5.31 -10.66
CA ASN A 177 -19.04 -4.56 -9.40
C ASN A 177 -19.79 -5.33 -8.29
N LEU A 178 -20.91 -5.96 -8.63
CA LEU A 178 -21.68 -6.77 -7.68
C LEU A 178 -20.89 -8.02 -7.24
N LEU A 179 -20.17 -8.67 -8.17
CA LEU A 179 -19.27 -9.79 -7.84
C LEU A 179 -18.11 -9.36 -6.94
N VAL A 180 -17.47 -8.21 -7.20
CA VAL A 180 -16.38 -7.68 -6.34
C VAL A 180 -16.87 -7.40 -4.93
N LYS A 181 -18.05 -6.79 -4.78
CA LYS A 181 -18.66 -6.51 -3.47
C LYS A 181 -19.05 -7.79 -2.73
N TYR A 182 -19.56 -8.79 -3.45
CA TYR A 182 -19.81 -10.10 -2.86
C TYR A 182 -18.52 -10.81 -2.45
N LEU A 183 -17.50 -10.77 -3.30
CA LEU A 183 -16.17 -11.32 -3.01
C LEU A 183 -15.58 -10.69 -1.74
N TYR A 184 -15.76 -9.39 -1.54
CA TYR A 184 -15.34 -8.72 -0.30
C TYR A 184 -15.95 -9.39 0.94
N LEU A 185 -17.27 -9.65 0.94
CA LEU A 185 -17.94 -10.34 2.05
C LEU A 185 -17.41 -11.77 2.21
N CYS A 186 -17.18 -12.49 1.12
CA CYS A 186 -16.62 -13.84 1.15
C CYS A 186 -15.24 -13.86 1.81
N VAL A 187 -14.35 -12.92 1.43
CA VAL A 187 -13.01 -12.77 2.00
C VAL A 187 -13.09 -12.36 3.47
N PHE A 188 -13.96 -11.40 3.81
CA PHE A 188 -14.15 -10.93 5.19
C PHE A 188 -14.60 -12.04 6.13
N HIS A 189 -15.57 -12.86 5.70
CA HIS A 189 -16.08 -14.01 6.46
C HIS A 189 -15.28 -15.29 6.28
N LYS A 190 -14.14 -15.26 5.56
CA LYS A 190 -13.28 -16.43 5.28
C LYS A 190 -14.01 -17.61 4.62
N GLN A 191 -14.97 -17.32 3.75
CA GLN A 191 -15.73 -18.33 2.98
C GLN A 191 -14.96 -18.73 1.71
N THR A 192 -13.96 -19.59 1.87
CA THR A 192 -13.03 -19.97 0.79
C THR A 192 -13.73 -20.64 -0.41
N SER A 193 -14.75 -21.46 -0.18
CA SER A 193 -15.52 -22.07 -1.28
C SER A 193 -16.21 -21.03 -2.15
N GLU A 194 -16.79 -19.99 -1.53
CA GLU A 194 -17.43 -18.90 -2.27
C GLU A 194 -16.42 -18.04 -3.02
N VAL A 195 -15.23 -17.81 -2.44
CA VAL A 195 -14.12 -17.14 -3.14
C VAL A 195 -13.76 -17.89 -4.42
N PHE A 196 -13.69 -19.22 -4.37
CA PHE A 196 -13.39 -20.04 -5.54
C PHE A 196 -14.50 -19.94 -6.60
N ASP A 197 -15.76 -20.07 -6.20
CA ASP A 197 -16.90 -19.94 -7.11
C ASP A 197 -16.90 -18.58 -7.81
N VAL A 198 -16.70 -17.49 -7.07
CA VAL A 198 -16.62 -16.14 -7.63
C VAL A 198 -15.42 -15.99 -8.56
N TYR A 199 -14.27 -16.57 -8.20
CA TYR A 199 -13.08 -16.49 -9.04
C TYR A 199 -13.29 -17.19 -10.40
N GLU A 200 -13.88 -18.38 -10.41
CA GLU A 200 -14.21 -19.09 -11.66
C GLU A 200 -15.22 -18.31 -12.50
N ILE A 201 -16.26 -17.72 -11.88
CA ILE A 201 -17.23 -16.87 -12.56
C ILE A 201 -16.52 -15.68 -13.21
N MET A 202 -15.62 -15.02 -12.48
CA MET A 202 -14.91 -13.86 -12.96
C MET A 202 -13.97 -14.22 -14.12
N LYS A 203 -13.23 -15.32 -14.02
CA LYS A 203 -12.30 -15.81 -15.05
C LYS A 203 -13.01 -16.23 -16.34
N ALA A 204 -14.19 -16.87 -16.21
CA ALA A 204 -14.98 -17.29 -17.35
C ALA A 204 -15.60 -16.12 -18.13
N ARG A 205 -15.83 -14.98 -17.47
CA ARG A 205 -16.59 -13.85 -18.05
C ARG A 205 -15.74 -12.64 -18.40
N TYR A 206 -14.64 -12.42 -17.69
CA TYR A 206 -13.84 -11.20 -17.83
C TYR A 206 -12.42 -11.56 -18.23
N LYS A 207 -11.97 -10.95 -19.34
CA LYS A 207 -10.63 -11.19 -19.90
C LYS A 207 -9.50 -10.71 -18.97
N SER A 208 -9.76 -9.66 -18.20
CA SER A 208 -8.82 -9.08 -17.25
C SER A 208 -9.57 -8.63 -16.00
N LEU A 209 -8.95 -8.85 -14.85
CA LEU A 209 -9.48 -8.42 -13.57
C LEU A 209 -8.88 -7.07 -13.19
N GLU A 210 -9.71 -6.14 -12.74
CA GLU A 210 -9.22 -4.86 -12.23
C GLU A 210 -8.45 -5.06 -10.91
N SER A 211 -7.60 -4.08 -10.56
CA SER A 211 -6.72 -4.15 -9.38
C SER A 211 -7.46 -4.45 -8.06
N GLY A 212 -8.67 -3.90 -7.89
CA GLY A 212 -9.50 -4.13 -6.70
C GLY A 212 -9.97 -5.58 -6.56
N GLY A 213 -10.51 -6.16 -7.64
CA GLY A 213 -10.94 -7.55 -7.66
C GLY A 213 -9.77 -8.52 -7.44
N SER A 214 -8.66 -8.31 -8.17
CA SER A 214 -7.45 -9.13 -8.01
C SER A 214 -6.86 -9.04 -6.60
N THR A 215 -6.91 -7.87 -5.95
CA THR A 215 -6.46 -7.72 -4.55
C THR A 215 -7.28 -8.57 -3.59
N LEU A 216 -8.60 -8.58 -3.73
CA LEU A 216 -9.48 -9.40 -2.89
C LEU A 216 -9.27 -10.89 -3.15
N LEU A 217 -9.10 -11.29 -4.41
CA LEU A 217 -8.80 -12.69 -4.76
C LEU A 217 -7.48 -13.14 -4.15
N ILE A 218 -6.41 -12.36 -4.27
CA ILE A 218 -5.13 -12.66 -3.60
C ILE A 218 -5.35 -12.92 -2.11
N ARG A 219 -6.04 -12.00 -1.41
CA ARG A 219 -6.31 -12.13 0.03
C ARG A 219 -7.16 -13.37 0.36
N GLY A 220 -8.12 -13.72 -0.50
CA GLY A 220 -9.00 -14.88 -0.30
C GLY A 220 -8.33 -16.23 -0.56
N LEU A 221 -7.33 -16.29 -1.44
CA LEU A 221 -6.69 -17.52 -1.89
C LEU A 221 -5.51 -17.97 -1.00
N ILE A 222 -4.83 -17.05 -0.31
CA ILE A 222 -3.55 -17.32 0.38
C ILE A 222 -3.61 -18.33 1.54
N HIS A 223 -4.80 -18.65 2.07
CA HIS A 223 -4.99 -19.65 3.13
C HIS A 223 -5.46 -21.01 2.61
N SER A 224 -5.43 -21.21 1.29
CA SER A 224 -5.98 -22.41 0.65
C SER A 224 -4.95 -23.12 -0.21
N ASP A 225 -5.23 -24.36 -0.61
CA ASP A 225 -4.39 -25.13 -1.53
C ASP A 225 -4.21 -24.44 -2.91
N ARG A 226 -5.09 -23.49 -3.24
CA ARG A 226 -5.03 -22.66 -4.46
C ARG A 226 -4.18 -21.39 -4.29
N TRP A 227 -3.38 -21.25 -3.23
CA TRP A 227 -2.58 -20.04 -2.95
C TRP A 227 -1.63 -19.65 -4.10
N ARG A 228 -1.17 -20.59 -4.91
CA ARG A 228 -0.33 -20.30 -6.09
C ARG A 228 -1.05 -19.46 -7.14
N GLU A 229 -2.38 -19.52 -7.19
CA GLU A 229 -3.17 -18.63 -8.07
C GLU A 229 -3.15 -17.18 -7.59
N ALA A 230 -2.94 -16.94 -6.29
CA ALA A 230 -2.67 -15.59 -5.78
C ALA A 230 -1.36 -15.03 -6.34
N LEU A 231 -0.33 -15.86 -6.50
CA LEU A 231 0.93 -15.45 -7.14
C LEU A 231 0.72 -15.12 -8.61
N LEU A 232 -0.05 -15.92 -9.35
CA LEU A 232 -0.39 -15.63 -10.75
C LEU A 232 -1.12 -14.29 -10.89
N LEU A 233 -2.08 -14.01 -10.01
CA LEU A 233 -2.76 -12.73 -9.96
C LEU A 233 -1.81 -11.56 -9.66
N LEU A 234 -0.83 -11.76 -8.77
CA LEU A 234 0.21 -10.77 -8.49
C LEU A 234 1.07 -10.50 -9.73
N GLU A 235 1.51 -11.55 -10.44
CA GLU A 235 2.27 -11.44 -11.69
C GLU A 235 1.47 -10.72 -12.79
N ASP A 236 0.17 -11.00 -12.90
CA ASP A 236 -0.69 -10.31 -13.85
C ASP A 236 -0.84 -8.82 -13.51
N MET A 237 -0.89 -8.46 -12.21
CA MET A 237 -0.85 -7.05 -11.81
C MET A 237 0.47 -6.39 -12.20
N LYS A 238 1.61 -7.05 -11.96
CA LYS A 238 2.96 -6.51 -12.27
C LYS A 238 3.12 -6.12 -13.74
N LYS A 239 2.42 -6.79 -14.65
CA LYS A 239 2.43 -6.47 -16.09
C LYS A 239 1.83 -5.09 -16.42
N VAL A 240 0.97 -4.55 -15.56
CA VAL A 240 0.24 -3.30 -15.83
C VAL A 240 0.47 -2.21 -14.77
N MET A 241 0.87 -2.57 -13.54
CA MET A 241 1.15 -1.64 -12.46
C MET A 241 2.02 -2.25 -11.36
N THR A 242 2.62 -1.42 -10.51
CA THR A 242 3.28 -1.89 -9.28
C THR A 242 2.21 -2.39 -8.28
N PRO A 243 2.28 -3.65 -7.81
CA PRO A 243 1.37 -4.14 -6.78
C PRO A 243 1.47 -3.35 -5.47
N SER A 244 0.39 -3.31 -4.70
CA SER A 244 0.39 -2.62 -3.41
C SER A 244 1.18 -3.39 -2.35
N ILE A 245 1.60 -2.67 -1.31
CA ILE A 245 2.26 -3.26 -0.13
C ILE A 245 1.40 -4.40 0.47
N LYS A 246 0.07 -4.26 0.45
CA LYS A 246 -0.86 -5.29 0.92
C LYS A 246 -0.83 -6.54 0.04
N ASN A 247 -0.74 -6.39 -1.28
CA ASN A 247 -0.67 -7.54 -2.19
C ASN A 247 0.60 -8.35 -1.94
N TYR A 248 1.74 -7.68 -1.80
CA TYR A 248 2.99 -8.35 -1.42
C TYR A 248 2.88 -9.01 -0.04
N ASN A 249 2.37 -8.31 0.97
CA ASN A 249 2.17 -8.88 2.30
C ASN A 249 1.33 -10.18 2.25
N ASP A 250 0.21 -10.17 1.53
CA ASP A 250 -0.67 -11.34 1.41
C ASP A 250 0.03 -12.51 0.73
N CYS A 251 0.73 -12.28 -0.38
CA CYS A 251 1.49 -13.33 -1.08
C CYS A 251 2.67 -13.86 -0.26
N ILE A 252 3.40 -13.00 0.45
CA ILE A 252 4.50 -13.40 1.35
C ILE A 252 3.95 -14.28 2.48
N GLN A 253 2.87 -13.85 3.14
CA GLN A 253 2.22 -14.67 4.18
C GLN A 253 1.71 -15.99 3.61
N GLY A 254 1.08 -15.98 2.42
CA GLY A 254 0.64 -17.20 1.74
C GLY A 254 1.78 -18.17 1.48
N ALA A 255 2.93 -17.68 1.00
CA ALA A 255 4.11 -18.51 0.78
C ALA A 255 4.66 -19.10 2.08
N LEU A 256 4.76 -18.31 3.16
CA LEU A 256 5.21 -18.79 4.48
C LEU A 256 4.24 -19.83 5.08
N LEU A 257 2.92 -19.61 4.97
CA LEU A 257 1.90 -20.58 5.42
C LEU A 257 2.04 -21.94 4.74
N HIS A 258 2.51 -21.95 3.49
CA HIS A 258 2.74 -23.15 2.70
C HIS A 258 4.22 -23.57 2.65
N GLN A 259 5.03 -23.07 3.59
CA GLN A 259 6.44 -23.44 3.79
C GLN A 259 7.37 -23.13 2.60
N ASP A 260 6.97 -22.23 1.69
CA ASP A 260 7.78 -21.79 0.55
C ASP A 260 8.57 -20.51 0.89
N VAL A 261 9.64 -20.70 1.65
CA VAL A 261 10.54 -19.62 2.10
C VAL A 261 11.17 -18.86 0.94
N ASN A 262 11.54 -19.56 -0.13
CA ASN A 262 12.24 -18.95 -1.25
C ASN A 262 11.34 -17.95 -1.97
N ILE A 263 10.08 -18.31 -2.23
CA ILE A 263 9.11 -17.39 -2.80
C ILE A 263 8.85 -16.22 -1.85
N ALA A 264 8.63 -16.49 -0.55
CA ALA A 264 8.42 -15.44 0.45
C ALA A 264 9.56 -14.41 0.47
N TRP A 265 10.82 -14.89 0.49
CA TRP A 265 11.99 -14.04 0.50
C TRP A 265 12.18 -13.26 -0.80
N ASN A 266 11.96 -13.90 -1.95
CA ASN A 266 12.07 -13.22 -3.25
C ASN A 266 11.05 -12.09 -3.39
N LEU A 267 9.80 -12.32 -2.96
CA LEU A 267 8.76 -11.29 -2.94
C LEU A 267 9.09 -10.14 -1.97
N TYR A 268 9.70 -10.45 -0.82
CA TYR A 268 10.18 -9.42 0.11
C TYR A 268 11.28 -8.55 -0.51
N GLN A 269 12.27 -9.16 -1.17
CA GLN A 269 13.34 -8.43 -1.86
C GLN A 269 12.80 -7.62 -3.04
N GLU A 270 11.85 -8.16 -3.80
CA GLU A 270 11.18 -7.43 -4.88
C GLU A 270 10.40 -6.21 -4.36
N LEU A 271 9.66 -6.36 -3.25
CA LEU A 271 9.00 -5.24 -2.57
C LEU A 271 10.00 -4.13 -2.24
N LEU A 272 11.15 -4.49 -1.65
CA LEU A 272 12.21 -3.52 -1.34
C LEU A 272 12.81 -2.89 -2.60
N GLY A 273 12.99 -3.66 -3.66
CA GLY A 273 13.48 -3.18 -4.97
C GLY A 273 12.56 -2.13 -5.62
N HIS A 274 11.27 -2.15 -5.27
CA HIS A 274 10.30 -1.11 -5.66
C HIS A 274 10.28 0.11 -4.72
N ASN A 275 11.21 0.21 -3.76
CA ASN A 275 11.27 1.24 -2.72
C ASN A 275 9.99 1.30 -1.87
N LEU A 276 9.29 0.17 -1.73
CA LEU A 276 8.13 0.06 -0.86
C LEU A 276 8.60 -0.25 0.57
N ILE A 277 7.88 0.30 1.55
CA ILE A 277 8.14 0.00 2.97
C ILE A 277 7.28 -1.22 3.35
N PRO A 278 7.89 -2.35 3.75
CA PRO A 278 7.15 -3.53 4.17
C PRO A 278 6.23 -3.23 5.35
N MET A 279 5.09 -3.90 5.40
CA MET A 279 4.23 -3.86 6.59
C MET A 279 4.94 -4.54 7.76
N MET A 280 4.72 -4.02 8.98
CA MET A 280 5.26 -4.65 10.20
C MET A 280 4.74 -6.08 10.35
N GLU A 281 3.53 -6.36 9.90
CA GLU A 281 2.92 -7.68 9.84
C GLU A 281 3.69 -8.63 8.89
N THR A 282 4.21 -8.11 7.77
CA THR A 282 5.04 -8.90 6.85
C THR A 282 6.34 -9.31 7.52
N LEU A 283 7.02 -8.35 8.16
CA LEU A 283 8.28 -8.62 8.86
C LEU A 283 8.06 -9.59 10.03
N LYS A 284 7.01 -9.37 10.82
CA LYS A 284 6.60 -10.26 11.92
C LYS A 284 6.35 -11.69 11.44
N ALA A 285 5.71 -11.88 10.28
CA ALA A 285 5.41 -13.20 9.75
C ALA A 285 6.66 -14.06 9.51
N PHE A 286 7.78 -13.46 9.08
CA PHE A 286 9.05 -14.18 8.95
C PHE A 286 9.57 -14.69 10.31
N PHE A 287 9.47 -13.90 11.37
CA PHE A 287 9.88 -14.34 12.72
C PHE A 287 8.93 -15.38 13.31
N ASP A 288 7.62 -15.21 13.11
CA ASP A 288 6.62 -16.19 13.55
C ASP A 288 6.82 -17.55 12.89
N PHE A 289 7.15 -17.58 11.60
CA PHE A 289 7.48 -18.80 10.86
C PHE A 289 8.84 -19.36 11.28
N GLY A 290 9.82 -18.48 11.55
CA GLY A 290 11.19 -18.86 11.87
C GLY A 290 11.40 -19.59 13.20
N LYS A 291 10.46 -19.49 14.15
CA LYS A 291 10.60 -20.09 15.48
C LYS A 291 10.75 -21.62 15.48
N ASP A 292 10.25 -22.26 14.42
CA ASP A 292 10.28 -23.72 14.27
C ASP A 292 11.37 -24.18 13.27
N ILE A 293 12.17 -23.24 12.73
CA ILE A 293 13.15 -23.49 11.68
C ILE A 293 14.56 -23.53 12.25
N LYS A 294 15.30 -24.58 11.91
CA LYS A 294 16.69 -24.78 12.28
C LYS A 294 17.56 -24.74 11.03
N ASP A 295 17.65 -23.56 10.42
CA ASP A 295 18.43 -23.29 9.22
C ASP A 295 19.17 -21.95 9.36
N ASP A 296 20.49 -21.99 9.17
CA ASP A 296 21.36 -20.82 9.28
C ASP A 296 21.06 -19.81 8.15
N GLN A 297 20.67 -20.29 6.96
CA GLN A 297 20.33 -19.39 5.86
C GLN A 297 19.08 -18.58 6.19
N TYR A 298 18.07 -19.22 6.78
CA TYR A 298 16.88 -18.53 7.28
C TYR A 298 17.21 -17.55 8.42
N SER A 299 18.07 -17.95 9.35
CA SER A 299 18.50 -17.07 10.45
C SER A 299 19.17 -15.80 9.93
N ASN A 300 20.03 -15.90 8.93
CA ASN A 300 20.66 -14.74 8.28
C ASN A 300 19.61 -13.78 7.66
N LYS A 301 18.56 -14.31 7.04
CA LYS A 301 17.45 -13.49 6.52
C LYS A 301 16.73 -12.71 7.61
N LEU A 302 16.54 -13.30 8.78
CA LEU A 302 15.93 -12.61 9.92
C LEU A 302 16.85 -11.52 10.49
N LEU A 303 18.16 -11.76 10.54
CA LEU A 303 19.14 -10.74 10.91
C LEU A 303 19.15 -9.57 9.91
N ASP A 304 19.02 -9.85 8.61
CA ASP A 304 18.87 -8.82 7.57
C ASP A 304 17.62 -7.95 7.81
N ILE A 305 16.52 -8.54 8.28
CA ILE A 305 15.33 -7.77 8.65
C ILE A 305 15.61 -6.85 9.87
N LEU A 306 16.35 -7.31 10.87
CA LEU A 306 16.73 -6.45 12.00
C LEU A 306 17.62 -5.29 11.55
N LEU A 307 18.55 -5.54 10.62
CA LEU A 307 19.37 -4.50 10.01
C LEU A 307 18.51 -3.53 9.19
N TYR A 308 17.51 -4.02 8.47
CA TYR A 308 16.54 -3.17 7.76
C TYR A 308 15.82 -2.24 8.73
N LEU A 309 15.33 -2.74 9.88
CA LEU A 309 14.69 -1.91 10.91
C LEU A 309 15.64 -0.84 11.43
N ARG A 310 16.88 -1.21 11.78
CA ARG A 310 17.93 -0.29 12.25
C ARG A 310 18.21 0.82 11.23
N ASN A 311 18.49 0.43 10.00
CA ASN A 311 18.92 1.36 8.94
C ASN A 311 17.83 2.34 8.53
N ASN A 312 16.56 1.97 8.71
CA ASN A 312 15.41 2.81 8.38
C ASN A 312 14.76 3.47 9.62
N LYS A 313 15.36 3.33 10.81
CA LYS A 313 14.84 3.86 12.09
C LYS A 313 13.38 3.44 12.36
N LEU A 314 13.08 2.17 12.07
CA LEU A 314 11.76 1.57 12.29
C LEU A 314 11.79 0.73 13.56
N TYR A 315 10.68 0.75 14.30
CA TYR A 315 10.56 0.05 15.57
C TYR A 315 9.38 -0.94 15.53
N PRO A 316 9.56 -2.17 16.03
CA PRO A 316 8.48 -3.15 16.06
C PRO A 316 7.40 -2.71 17.06
N GLY A 317 6.14 -2.99 16.72
CA GLY A 317 5.06 -2.98 17.70
C GLY A 317 5.21 -4.12 18.72
N GLU A 318 4.43 -4.07 19.80
CA GLU A 318 4.54 -5.02 20.92
C GLU A 318 4.46 -6.49 20.47
N SER A 319 3.46 -6.85 19.66
CA SER A 319 3.30 -8.24 19.20
C SER A 319 4.47 -8.71 18.33
N PHE A 320 5.05 -7.82 17.51
CA PHE A 320 6.23 -8.15 16.70
C PHE A 320 7.48 -8.28 17.57
N ALA A 321 7.66 -7.43 18.58
CA ALA A 321 8.77 -7.57 19.53
C ALA A 321 8.72 -8.92 20.27
N HIS A 322 7.52 -9.41 20.62
CA HIS A 322 7.34 -10.76 21.18
C HIS A 322 7.74 -11.87 20.19
N SER A 323 7.40 -11.73 18.91
CA SER A 323 7.84 -12.69 17.87
C SER A 323 9.36 -12.73 17.73
N ILE A 324 10.02 -11.57 17.72
CA ILE A 324 11.49 -11.47 17.70
C ILE A 324 12.09 -12.17 18.92
N LYS A 325 11.58 -11.87 20.12
CA LYS A 325 12.01 -12.54 21.37
C LYS A 325 11.88 -14.05 21.27
N THR A 326 10.71 -14.53 20.84
CA THR A 326 10.41 -15.96 20.72
C THR A 326 11.37 -16.65 19.75
N TRP A 327 11.66 -16.01 18.61
CA TRP A 327 12.62 -16.55 17.66
C TRP A 327 14.04 -16.65 18.24
N PHE A 328 14.57 -15.59 18.86
CA PHE A 328 15.91 -15.64 19.47
C PHE A 328 16.01 -16.76 20.50
N GLU A 329 15.00 -16.93 21.36
CA GLU A 329 14.95 -17.98 22.39
C GLU A 329 14.74 -19.39 21.81
N SER A 330 14.34 -19.51 20.54
CA SER A 330 14.17 -20.81 19.85
C SER A 330 15.45 -21.32 19.17
N VAL A 331 16.49 -20.48 19.02
CA VAL A 331 17.72 -20.84 18.30
C VAL A 331 18.48 -21.94 19.07
N PRO A 332 18.64 -23.16 18.49
CA PRO A 332 19.29 -24.26 19.19
C PRO A 332 20.78 -24.01 19.43
N GLY A 333 21.29 -24.46 20.58
CA GLY A 333 22.70 -24.31 20.94
C GLY A 333 23.06 -22.94 21.50
N GLU A 334 22.22 -21.94 21.28
CA GLU A 334 22.36 -20.60 21.84
C GLU A 334 21.51 -20.45 23.10
N GLN A 335 22.04 -19.77 24.12
CA GLN A 335 21.34 -19.52 25.38
C GLN A 335 20.73 -18.11 25.41
N TRP A 336 20.04 -17.73 24.34
CA TRP A 336 19.38 -16.43 24.27
C TRP A 336 18.28 -16.32 25.33
N LYS A 337 18.25 -15.18 26.02
CA LYS A 337 17.18 -14.82 26.96
C LYS A 337 16.76 -13.38 26.70
N GLY A 338 15.53 -13.20 26.22
CA GLY A 338 14.96 -11.88 26.00
C GLY A 338 14.25 -11.34 27.23
N GLN A 339 14.29 -10.03 27.45
CA GLN A 339 13.52 -9.33 28.47
C GLN A 339 13.03 -7.99 27.94
N PHE A 340 11.78 -7.62 28.26
CA PHE A 340 11.28 -6.27 28.02
C PHE A 340 11.74 -5.38 29.17
N THR A 341 12.39 -4.27 28.83
CA THR A 341 13.13 -3.42 29.78
C THR A 341 13.04 -1.96 29.35
N THR A 342 13.46 -1.06 30.24
CA THR A 342 13.70 0.35 29.92
C THR A 342 15.18 0.69 30.03
N ILE A 343 15.54 1.87 29.51
CA ILE A 343 16.90 2.41 29.55
C ILE A 343 16.96 3.50 30.62
N GLN A 344 17.97 3.42 31.49
CA GLN A 344 18.26 4.43 32.50
C GLN A 344 18.69 5.75 31.85
N LYS A 345 18.61 6.87 32.59
CA LYS A 345 19.14 8.16 32.12
C LYS A 345 20.64 8.12 31.80
N SER A 346 21.38 7.19 32.39
CA SER A 346 22.80 6.91 32.10
C SER A 346 23.04 6.26 30.73
N GLY A 347 21.99 5.81 30.03
CA GLY A 347 22.10 5.02 28.80
C GLY A 347 22.25 3.52 29.04
N GLN A 348 22.19 3.05 30.29
CA GLN A 348 22.31 1.63 30.64
C GLN A 348 20.96 0.91 30.61
N CYS A 349 20.95 -0.31 30.07
CA CYS A 349 19.79 -1.19 30.08
C CYS A 349 19.51 -1.74 31.50
N LEU A 350 18.27 -1.61 32.00
CA LEU A 350 17.91 -2.17 33.32
C LEU A 350 17.96 -3.70 33.40
N GLY A 351 17.74 -4.40 32.28
CA GLY A 351 17.75 -5.85 32.26
C GLY A 351 19.16 -6.46 32.32
N CYS A 352 20.09 -5.96 31.49
CA CYS A 352 21.42 -6.56 31.34
C CYS A 352 22.61 -5.66 31.72
N GLY A 353 22.37 -4.40 32.09
CA GLY A 353 23.41 -3.45 32.48
C GLY A 353 24.27 -2.91 31.33
N LYS A 354 24.12 -3.40 30.10
CA LYS A 354 24.88 -2.90 28.94
C LYS A 354 24.49 -1.47 28.60
N THR A 355 25.47 -0.66 28.20
CA THR A 355 25.28 0.70 27.68
C THR A 355 24.84 0.65 26.22
N ILE A 356 23.81 1.41 25.88
CA ILE A 356 23.33 1.57 24.49
C ILE A 356 24.34 2.39 23.68
N GLU A 357 24.35 2.20 22.35
CA GLU A 357 25.15 2.99 21.42
C GLU A 357 24.95 4.50 21.66
N SER A 358 26.06 5.25 21.66
CA SER A 358 26.04 6.70 21.86
C SER A 358 25.31 7.40 20.72
N ILE A 359 24.53 8.44 21.05
CA ILE A 359 23.95 9.34 20.04
C ILE A 359 25.00 10.29 19.45
N HIS A 360 26.15 10.45 20.11
CA HIS A 360 27.23 11.30 19.65
C HIS A 360 28.01 10.61 18.53
N LEU A 361 28.05 11.27 17.38
CA LEU A 361 28.90 10.89 16.26
C LEU A 361 30.37 11.11 16.62
N SER A 362 31.23 10.16 16.23
CA SER A 362 32.67 10.39 16.21
C SER A 362 33.02 11.54 15.25
N PRO A 363 34.18 12.22 15.44
CA PRO A 363 34.64 13.26 14.51
C PRO A 363 34.67 12.80 13.06
N GLU A 364 35.07 11.55 12.81
CA GLU A 364 35.14 10.96 11.48
C GLU A 364 33.76 10.75 10.87
N GLU A 365 32.79 10.24 11.65
CA GLU A 365 31.40 10.07 11.22
C GLU A 365 30.73 11.42 10.96
N TYR A 366 30.99 12.42 11.82
CA TYR A 366 30.45 13.77 11.66
C TYR A 366 30.98 14.43 10.39
N GLU A 367 32.30 14.41 10.14
CA GLU A 367 32.86 15.00 8.92
C GLU A 367 32.46 14.24 7.66
N PHE A 368 32.28 12.92 7.75
CA PHE A 368 31.71 12.15 6.65
C PHE A 368 30.27 12.57 6.33
N LEU A 369 29.40 12.65 7.35
CA LEU A 369 28.01 13.09 7.20
C LEU A 369 27.93 14.53 6.66
N LYS A 370 28.71 15.45 7.23
CA LYS A 370 28.79 16.84 6.81
C LYS A 370 29.16 16.96 5.34
N ARG A 371 30.21 16.26 4.88
CA ARG A 371 30.60 16.26 3.46
C ARG A 371 29.48 15.77 2.56
N LYS A 372 28.81 14.67 2.95
CA LYS A 372 27.71 14.09 2.18
C LYS A 372 26.49 14.99 2.08
N ILE A 373 26.11 15.67 3.17
CA ILE A 373 25.03 16.65 3.15
C ILE A 373 25.39 17.84 2.25
N MET A 374 26.62 18.35 2.34
CA MET A 374 27.06 19.48 1.53
C MET A 374 27.05 19.15 0.03
N SER A 375 27.61 18.01 -0.38
CA SER A 375 27.68 17.64 -1.80
C SER A 375 26.33 17.22 -2.37
N ASP A 376 25.57 16.40 -1.64
CA ASP A 376 24.43 15.67 -2.23
C ASP A 376 23.10 16.43 -2.03
N VAL A 377 22.97 17.23 -0.95
CA VAL A 377 21.72 17.93 -0.60
C VAL A 377 21.75 19.41 -0.94
N ILE A 378 22.87 20.08 -0.63
CA ILE A 378 23.02 21.53 -0.81
C ILE A 378 23.48 21.84 -2.24
N ASP A 379 24.56 21.21 -2.70
CA ASP A 379 25.07 21.42 -4.06
C ASP A 379 24.25 20.63 -5.11
N GLY A 380 24.03 19.34 -4.88
CA GLY A 380 22.96 18.52 -5.48
C GLY A 380 22.90 18.45 -7.02
N GLY A 381 23.89 18.99 -7.72
CA GLY A 381 24.00 19.02 -9.19
C GLY A 381 23.12 20.06 -9.91
N ASP A 382 22.20 20.73 -9.23
CA ASP A 382 21.32 21.76 -9.80
C ASP A 382 20.95 22.81 -8.74
N GLN A 383 21.91 23.71 -8.46
CA GLN A 383 21.78 24.75 -7.45
C GLN A 383 20.53 25.62 -7.64
N TYR A 384 20.09 25.82 -8.89
CA TYR A 384 18.95 26.67 -9.27
C TYR A 384 17.58 26.11 -8.88
N LYS A 385 17.47 24.82 -8.49
CA LYS A 385 16.20 24.24 -8.04
C LYS A 385 15.78 24.67 -6.64
N LYS A 386 16.72 25.09 -5.79
CA LYS A 386 16.45 25.40 -4.37
C LYS A 386 16.96 26.77 -3.93
N THR A 387 18.00 27.29 -4.55
CA THR A 387 18.59 28.60 -4.23
C THR A 387 19.30 29.17 -5.46
N THR A 388 20.00 30.30 -5.33
CA THR A 388 20.93 30.77 -6.38
C THR A 388 22.38 30.50 -5.94
N PRO A 389 23.31 30.22 -6.87
CA PRO A 389 24.73 30.06 -6.54
C PRO A 389 25.31 31.26 -5.75
N GLN A 390 24.83 32.46 -6.09
CA GLN A 390 25.20 33.70 -5.43
C GLN A 390 24.72 33.75 -3.97
N GLU A 391 23.47 33.37 -3.71
CA GLU A 391 22.93 33.34 -2.35
C GLU A 391 23.60 32.27 -1.50
N LEU A 392 23.87 31.09 -2.07
CA LEU A 392 24.61 30.03 -1.39
C LEU A 392 26.02 30.49 -1.01
N THR A 393 26.74 31.12 -1.95
CA THR A 393 28.08 31.66 -1.69
C THR A 393 28.04 32.76 -0.63
N ARG A 394 27.04 33.66 -0.69
CA ARG A 394 26.83 34.71 0.31
C ARG A 394 26.62 34.11 1.70
N PHE A 395 25.78 33.08 1.81
CA PHE A 395 25.49 32.41 3.07
C PHE A 395 26.70 31.63 3.61
N GLN A 396 27.43 30.90 2.76
CA GLN A 396 28.67 30.21 3.14
C GLN A 396 29.71 31.18 3.70
N ASN A 397 29.89 32.34 3.05
CA ASN A 397 30.78 33.39 3.54
C ASN A 397 30.31 33.93 4.88
N PHE A 398 29.01 34.24 5.02
CA PHE A 398 28.43 34.68 6.30
C PHE A 398 28.76 33.69 7.43
N VAL A 399 28.48 32.40 7.24
CA VAL A 399 28.75 31.37 8.25
C VAL A 399 30.25 31.24 8.55
N LYS A 400 31.13 31.35 7.53
CA LYS A 400 32.58 31.22 7.70
C LYS A 400 33.20 32.38 8.50
N TYR A 401 32.63 33.58 8.42
CA TYR A 401 33.11 34.77 9.14
C TYR A 401 32.46 34.95 10.52
N CYS A 402 31.52 34.07 10.91
CA CYS A 402 30.96 34.03 12.24
C CYS A 402 31.61 32.90 13.08
N PRO A 403 31.80 33.11 14.39
CA PRO A 403 32.10 32.01 15.31
C PRO A 403 31.01 30.92 15.28
N PRO A 404 31.30 29.70 15.76
CA PRO A 404 30.30 28.63 15.85
C PRO A 404 29.07 29.05 16.66
N PHE A 405 27.90 28.62 16.19
CA PHE A 405 26.63 28.82 16.87
C PHE A 405 26.25 27.55 17.62
N ASP A 406 25.67 27.71 18.81
CA ASP A 406 25.13 26.58 19.58
C ASP A 406 23.77 26.09 19.05
N ILE A 407 22.95 27.03 18.57
CA ILE A 407 21.58 26.78 18.13
C ILE A 407 21.32 27.52 16.82
N VAL A 408 20.87 26.79 15.79
CA VAL A 408 20.40 27.36 14.52
C VAL A 408 18.88 27.21 14.45
N LEU A 409 18.18 28.32 14.24
CA LEU A 409 16.72 28.37 14.23
C LEU A 409 16.18 28.56 12.82
N ASP A 410 15.32 27.64 12.37
CA ASP A 410 14.45 27.88 11.21
C ASP A 410 13.25 28.72 11.66
N GLY A 411 13.45 30.05 11.70
CA GLY A 411 12.46 30.98 12.23
C GLY A 411 11.11 30.93 11.52
N LEU A 412 11.09 30.65 10.21
CA LEU A 412 9.85 30.57 9.44
C LEU A 412 9.00 29.36 9.84
N ASN A 413 9.63 28.21 10.06
CA ASN A 413 8.92 27.01 10.48
C ASN A 413 8.53 27.06 11.96
N VAL A 414 9.37 27.62 12.83
CA VAL A 414 9.02 27.85 14.24
C VAL A 414 7.80 28.76 14.38
N ALA A 415 7.75 29.87 13.62
CA ALA A 415 6.62 30.80 13.67
C ALA A 415 5.28 30.18 13.23
N LYS A 416 5.31 29.15 12.37
CA LYS A 416 4.11 28.46 11.86
C LYS A 416 3.57 27.38 12.82
N MET A 417 4.35 26.94 13.80
CA MET A 417 3.92 25.91 14.75
C MET A 417 2.90 26.42 15.77
N PHE A 418 2.80 27.74 15.94
CA PHE A 418 1.83 28.36 16.84
C PHE A 418 0.60 28.80 16.03
N PRO A 419 -0.63 28.45 16.43
CA PRO A 419 -1.83 29.05 15.88
C PRO A 419 -1.70 30.56 16.00
N LYS A 420 -1.97 31.32 14.93
CA LYS A 420 -1.86 32.79 14.88
C LYS A 420 -2.47 33.43 16.13
N ALA A 421 -1.67 33.69 17.16
CA ALA A 421 -1.95 34.76 18.09
C ALA A 421 -1.92 36.03 17.22
N ARG A 422 -2.98 36.84 17.29
CA ARG A 422 -3.12 38.05 16.47
C ARG A 422 -1.80 38.82 16.49
N GLU A 423 -1.18 39.01 15.31
CA GLU A 423 0.07 39.76 15.11
C GLU A 423 -0.04 41.25 15.51
N SER A 424 -1.10 41.67 16.21
CA SER A 424 -1.40 43.04 16.60
C SER A 424 -1.20 43.35 18.09
N GLN A 425 -0.50 42.53 18.86
CA GLN A 425 -0.24 42.81 20.30
C GLN A 425 1.22 42.75 20.77
N VAL A 426 2.20 42.58 19.88
CA VAL A 426 3.63 42.53 20.28
C VAL A 426 4.45 43.75 19.81
N LEU A 427 3.82 44.70 19.11
CA LEU A 427 4.43 46.00 18.79
C LEU A 427 3.69 47.10 19.52
N HIS A 428 3.93 47.26 20.82
CA HIS A 428 3.89 48.53 21.56
C HIS A 428 4.16 48.24 23.04
N THR A 429 5.43 48.18 23.43
CA THR A 429 5.96 48.71 24.71
C THR A 429 7.45 48.43 24.78
N LYS A 430 8.22 49.41 24.33
CA LYS A 430 9.56 49.79 24.84
C LYS A 430 9.90 51.11 24.14
N ARG A 431 9.43 52.20 24.75
CA ARG A 431 10.16 53.47 24.74
C ARG A 431 11.12 53.44 25.92
#